data_AF-B0D829-F1
#
_entry.id   AF-B0D829-F1
#
_cell.length_a   1.000
_cell.length_b   1.000
_cell.length_c   1.000
_cell.angle_alpha   90.00
_cell.angle_beta   90.00
_cell.angle_gamma   90.00
#
_symmetry.space_group_name_H-M   'P 1'
#
loop_
_entity.id
_entity.type
_entity.pdbx_description
1 polymer ?
#
loop_
_entity_poly.entity_id
_entity_poly.type
_entity_poly.pdbx_seq_one_letter_code
_entity_poly.pdbx_strand_id
1 'polypeptide(L)'
;MLASSLVALCLVALVSASPTERRQGGPSARVVTSCTQHNTVALTFDDGPWIYLNDVSDTLTANNVIGTFFFNGNNYACIYDDDSVQRVQYAVAHGHQVASHTWSHSDLTTLNWDQIHNEMWLVEQALWKIVGRYPAFMRPPYGNYNDLVLQASYIRGQAVALWDFEYVLIVSYYLWCHFPPFPP
;
A
#
# COMPACT_ATOMS: atom_id res chain seq x y z
N MET A 1 -65.51 -47.70 -30.85
CA MET A 1 -64.32 -46.88 -31.14
C MET A 1 -64.60 -45.48 -30.62
N LEU A 2 -63.89 -45.03 -29.59
CA LEU A 2 -63.91 -43.63 -29.12
C LEU A 2 -62.46 -43.27 -28.79
N ALA A 3 -61.98 -42.14 -29.29
CA ALA A 3 -60.58 -41.73 -29.19
C ALA A 3 -60.41 -40.59 -28.17
N SER A 4 -59.21 -40.51 -27.61
CA SER A 4 -58.81 -39.58 -26.55
C SER A 4 -58.84 -38.11 -26.97
N SER A 5 -58.96 -37.22 -25.99
CA SER A 5 -58.15 -35.99 -25.91
C SER A 5 -58.16 -35.45 -24.47
N LEU A 6 -57.04 -35.62 -23.76
CA LEU A 6 -56.72 -34.89 -22.54
C LEU A 6 -55.55 -33.96 -22.87
N VAL A 7 -55.80 -32.65 -22.81
CA VAL A 7 -54.77 -31.64 -23.07
C VAL A 7 -54.03 -31.33 -21.77
N ALA A 8 -52.79 -31.79 -21.65
CA ALA A 8 -51.92 -31.47 -20.52
C ALA A 8 -51.31 -30.06 -20.71
N LEU A 9 -51.76 -29.09 -19.91
CA LEU A 9 -51.30 -27.71 -19.98
C LEU A 9 -50.03 -27.50 -19.14
N CYS A 10 -48.85 -27.70 -19.72
CA CYS A 10 -47.59 -27.46 -19.05
C CYS A 10 -47.34 -25.96 -18.82
N LEU A 11 -47.54 -25.49 -17.59
CA LEU A 11 -47.11 -24.17 -17.15
C LEU A 11 -45.58 -24.13 -17.03
N VAL A 12 -44.91 -23.60 -18.07
CA VAL A 12 -43.48 -23.30 -18.03
C VAL A 12 -43.27 -22.03 -17.19
N ALA A 13 -42.83 -22.20 -15.95
CA ALA A 13 -42.43 -21.09 -15.10
C ALA A 13 -41.13 -20.46 -15.64
N LEU A 14 -41.24 -19.28 -16.26
CA LEU A 14 -40.08 -18.50 -16.70
C LEU A 14 -39.34 -17.97 -15.47
N VAL A 15 -38.20 -18.60 -15.14
CA VAL A 15 -37.29 -18.11 -14.10
C VAL A 15 -36.52 -16.93 -14.68
N SER A 16 -37.03 -15.72 -14.42
CA SER A 16 -36.37 -14.46 -14.78
C SER A 16 -35.09 -14.25 -13.97
N ALA A 17 -33.98 -14.83 -14.45
CA ALA A 17 -32.65 -14.56 -13.94
C ALA A 17 -32.21 -13.15 -14.36
N SER A 18 -32.58 -12.14 -13.55
CA SER A 18 -32.05 -10.78 -13.68
C SER A 18 -30.52 -10.80 -13.67
N PRO A 19 -29.83 -10.10 -14.58
CA PRO A 19 -28.38 -9.95 -14.49
C PRO A 19 -28.05 -9.26 -13.18
N THR A 20 -27.31 -9.92 -12.29
CA THR A 20 -26.77 -9.27 -11.11
C THR A 20 -25.75 -8.25 -11.59
N GLU A 21 -26.10 -6.96 -11.53
CA GLU A 21 -25.18 -5.87 -11.87
C GLU A 21 -23.97 -5.97 -10.93
N ARG A 22 -22.85 -6.45 -11.48
CA ARG A 22 -21.63 -6.69 -10.72
C ARG A 22 -21.09 -5.34 -10.30
N ARG A 23 -21.29 -4.98 -9.03
CA ARG A 23 -20.78 -3.73 -8.43
C ARG A 23 -19.35 -3.49 -8.91
N GLN A 24 -19.14 -2.38 -9.61
CA GLN A 24 -17.79 -1.89 -9.86
C GLN A 24 -17.29 -1.39 -8.50
N GLY A 25 -16.29 -2.10 -7.97
CA GLY A 25 -16.06 -2.20 -6.53
C GLY A 25 -15.79 -3.64 -6.12
N GLY A 26 -14.64 -4.17 -6.58
CA GLY A 26 -14.01 -5.30 -5.92
C GLY A 26 -13.52 -4.93 -4.51
N PRO A 27 -12.93 -5.86 -3.76
CA PRO A 27 -12.34 -5.52 -2.47
C PRO A 27 -11.15 -4.58 -2.67
N SER A 28 -11.16 -3.46 -1.94
CA SER A 28 -10.19 -2.36 -2.06
C SER A 28 -9.47 -2.14 -0.73
N ALA A 29 -8.22 -1.66 -0.79
CA ALA A 29 -7.41 -1.39 0.38
C ALA A 29 -8.02 -0.28 1.24
N ARG A 30 -7.80 -0.36 2.56
CA ARG A 30 -8.12 0.74 3.47
C ARG A 30 -7.15 1.90 3.20
N VAL A 31 -7.70 3.06 2.84
CA VAL A 31 -6.99 4.33 2.87
C VAL A 31 -6.91 4.82 4.33
N VAL A 32 -5.74 5.31 4.73
CA VAL A 32 -5.44 5.82 6.07
C VAL A 32 -4.84 7.21 5.91
N THR A 33 -5.57 8.23 6.37
CA THR A 33 -5.16 9.64 6.33
C THR A 33 -4.74 10.19 7.69
N SER A 34 -5.23 9.60 8.79
CA SER A 34 -5.04 10.09 10.16
C SER A 34 -4.98 8.94 11.18
N CYS A 35 -4.56 9.25 12.41
CA CYS A 35 -4.38 8.26 13.46
C CYS A 35 -5.64 8.02 14.29
N THR A 36 -5.82 6.76 14.70
CA THR A 36 -7.00 6.30 15.45
C THR A 36 -6.89 6.46 16.97
N GLN A 37 -5.73 6.87 17.49
CA GLN A 37 -5.49 7.05 18.92
C GLN A 37 -5.31 8.54 19.23
N HIS A 38 -6.02 9.05 20.24
CA HIS A 38 -5.96 10.46 20.61
C HIS A 38 -4.61 10.85 21.22
N ASN A 39 -4.21 12.11 21.00
CA ASN A 39 -2.88 12.63 21.30
C ASN A 39 -1.73 11.84 20.65
N THR A 40 -2.04 11.03 19.63
CA THR A 40 -1.06 10.44 18.73
C THR A 40 -1.48 10.65 17.28
N VAL A 41 -0.47 10.70 16.40
CA VAL A 41 -0.52 11.13 15.01
C VAL A 41 0.78 10.53 14.30
N ALA A 42 1.28 10.76 13.08
CA ALA A 42 2.46 9.99 12.53
C ALA A 42 3.60 10.76 11.81
N LEU A 43 4.89 10.43 12.10
CA LEU A 43 6.06 10.94 11.35
C LEU A 43 6.34 10.04 10.14
N THR A 44 6.27 10.61 8.94
CA THR A 44 6.51 9.85 7.71
C THR A 44 7.45 10.57 6.73
N PHE A 45 8.39 9.80 6.17
CA PHE A 45 9.44 10.25 5.26
C PHE A 45 9.36 9.43 3.98
N ASP A 46 9.30 10.10 2.83
CA ASP A 46 9.17 9.45 1.53
C ASP A 46 10.49 9.53 0.73
N ASP A 47 10.49 9.06 -0.52
CA ASP A 47 11.61 9.09 -1.50
C ASP A 47 12.95 8.43 -1.13
N GLY A 48 13.07 7.84 0.06
CA GLY A 48 14.28 7.14 0.50
C GLY A 48 14.48 5.77 -0.18
N PRO A 49 15.57 5.04 0.13
CA PRO A 49 16.67 5.44 1.01
C PRO A 49 17.60 6.45 0.32
N TRP A 50 17.98 7.51 1.04
CA TRP A 50 18.90 8.53 0.54
C TRP A 50 19.88 8.99 1.62
N ILE A 51 20.88 9.80 1.25
CA ILE A 51 22.07 10.08 2.06
C ILE A 51 21.79 10.56 3.49
N TYR A 52 20.70 11.32 3.71
CA TYR A 52 20.31 11.89 5.01
C TYR A 52 19.56 10.92 5.94
N LEU A 53 19.29 9.68 5.51
CA LEU A 53 18.47 8.74 6.28
C LEU A 53 19.01 8.47 7.68
N ASN A 54 20.34 8.34 7.82
CA ASN A 54 20.97 8.08 9.12
C ASN A 54 20.84 9.31 10.03
N ASP A 55 21.10 10.52 9.54
CA ASP A 55 20.96 11.77 10.32
C ASP A 55 19.53 11.95 10.84
N VAL A 56 18.53 11.61 10.02
CA VAL A 56 17.12 11.59 10.41
C VAL A 56 16.87 10.49 11.45
N SER A 57 17.28 9.25 11.17
CA SER A 57 17.15 8.09 12.07
C SER A 57 17.70 8.39 13.47
N ASP A 58 18.90 8.97 13.56
CA ASP A 58 19.58 9.31 14.80
C ASP A 58 18.85 10.43 15.55
N THR A 59 18.39 11.45 14.82
CA THR A 59 17.57 12.54 15.39
C THR A 59 16.27 11.99 16.00
N LEU A 60 15.62 11.03 15.34
CA LEU A 60 14.41 10.38 15.85
C LEU A 60 14.72 9.52 17.08
N THR A 61 15.70 8.63 16.99
CA THR A 61 16.08 7.72 18.07
C THR A 61 16.56 8.47 19.31
N ALA A 62 17.35 9.54 19.17
CA ALA A 62 17.78 10.39 20.28
C ALA A 62 16.61 11.07 21.03
N ASN A 63 15.46 11.25 20.36
CA ASN A 63 14.24 11.78 20.96
C ASN A 63 13.22 10.69 21.35
N ASN A 64 13.58 9.41 21.26
CA ASN A 64 12.70 8.24 21.47
C ASN A 64 11.48 8.21 20.53
N VAL A 65 11.62 8.73 19.31
CA VAL A 65 10.58 8.74 18.28
C VAL A 65 10.83 7.62 17.26
N ILE A 66 9.75 6.98 16.82
CA ILE A 66 9.76 6.00 15.73
C ILE A 66 9.22 6.69 14.47
N GLY A 67 9.99 6.69 13.39
CA GLY A 67 9.57 7.17 12.07
C GLY A 67 9.03 6.05 11.18
N THR A 68 8.27 6.41 10.15
CA THR A 68 7.95 5.51 9.02
C THR A 68 8.62 6.03 7.75
N PHE A 69 9.42 5.19 7.11
CA PHE A 69 10.10 5.51 5.85
C PHE A 69 9.46 4.74 4.70
N PHE A 70 8.85 5.44 3.75
CA PHE A 70 8.32 4.87 2.52
C PHE A 70 9.43 4.90 1.46
N PHE A 71 9.93 3.72 1.09
CA PHE A 71 11.09 3.58 0.22
C PHE A 71 10.71 3.34 -1.25
N ASN A 72 11.43 3.99 -2.15
CA ASN A 72 11.47 3.63 -3.56
C ASN A 72 12.45 2.48 -3.82
N GLY A 73 12.31 1.87 -5.00
CA GLY A 73 13.23 0.83 -5.47
C GLY A 73 14.36 1.35 -6.36
N ASN A 74 14.08 2.34 -7.20
CA ASN A 74 15.02 3.02 -8.08
C ASN A 74 14.50 4.44 -8.39
N ASN A 75 14.76 5.38 -7.48
CA ASN A 75 14.44 6.81 -7.61
C ASN A 75 15.75 7.62 -7.59
N TYR A 76 16.10 8.25 -6.47
CA TYR A 76 17.38 8.96 -6.30
C TYR A 76 18.60 8.02 -6.29
N ALA A 77 18.44 6.81 -5.75
CA ALA A 77 19.39 5.69 -5.82
C ALA A 77 18.65 4.40 -6.19
N CYS A 78 19.38 3.32 -6.47
CA CYS A 78 18.82 1.98 -6.44
C CYS A 78 18.83 1.45 -5.00
N ILE A 79 17.75 0.80 -4.57
CA ILE A 79 17.63 0.21 -3.23
C ILE A 79 18.63 -0.94 -2.99
N TYR A 80 19.17 -1.53 -4.07
CA TYR A 80 20.18 -2.58 -4.05
C TYR A 80 21.64 -2.07 -4.06
N ASP A 81 21.88 -0.76 -4.15
CA ASP A 81 23.23 -0.20 -3.98
C ASP A 81 23.70 -0.44 -2.53
N ASP A 82 24.96 -0.81 -2.29
CA ASP A 82 25.46 -1.21 -0.95
C ASP A 82 25.13 -0.19 0.15
N ASP A 83 25.24 1.09 -0.20
CA ASP A 83 24.91 2.27 0.60
C ASP A 83 23.40 2.34 0.95
N SER A 84 22.53 2.03 0.00
CA SER A 84 21.08 1.98 0.16
C SER A 84 20.64 0.78 1.00
N VAL A 85 21.23 -0.38 0.76
CA VAL A 85 21.03 -1.61 1.55
C VAL A 85 21.36 -1.36 3.03
N GLN A 86 22.52 -0.75 3.29
CA GLN A 86 22.94 -0.35 4.65
C GLN A 86 21.95 0.61 5.30
N ARG A 87 21.48 1.65 4.58
CA ARG A 87 20.49 2.63 5.09
C ARG A 87 19.15 1.98 5.44
N VAL A 88 18.63 1.09 4.59
CA VAL A 88 17.38 0.35 4.86
C VAL A 88 17.51 -0.54 6.09
N GLN A 89 18.65 -1.24 6.24
CA GLN A 89 18.96 -2.04 7.43
C GLN A 89 19.14 -1.17 8.68
N TYR A 90 19.74 0.03 8.54
CA TYR A 90 19.94 0.98 9.63
C TYR A 90 18.62 1.45 10.24
N ALA A 91 17.64 1.81 9.40
CA ALA A 91 16.30 2.21 9.86
C ALA A 91 15.63 1.10 10.69
N VAL A 92 15.63 -0.14 10.19
CA VAL A 92 15.02 -1.29 10.89
C VAL A 92 15.79 -1.65 12.17
N ALA A 93 17.12 -1.54 12.19
CA ALA A 93 17.94 -1.77 13.38
C ALA A 93 17.65 -0.76 14.51
N HIS A 94 17.28 0.48 14.17
CA HIS A 94 16.87 1.52 15.12
C HIS A 94 15.36 1.50 15.45
N GLY A 95 14.64 0.48 14.99
CA GLY A 95 13.23 0.25 15.31
C GLY A 95 12.23 1.04 14.46
N HIS A 96 12.69 1.72 13.40
CA HIS A 96 11.82 2.48 12.50
C HIS A 96 11.00 1.57 11.57
N GLN A 97 9.81 2.05 11.20
CA GLN A 97 8.92 1.36 10.28
C GLN A 97 9.37 1.61 8.83
N VAL A 98 9.39 0.56 8.00
CA VAL A 98 9.67 0.64 6.56
C VAL A 98 8.44 0.28 5.72
N ALA A 99 8.20 1.01 4.63
CA ALA A 99 6.99 0.91 3.81
C ALA A 99 7.33 1.09 2.31
N SER A 100 6.37 0.86 1.41
CA SER A 100 6.60 0.97 -0.04
C SER A 100 6.16 2.33 -0.61
N HIS A 101 7.01 2.96 -1.42
CA HIS A 101 6.66 4.13 -2.25
C HIS A 101 6.69 3.84 -3.76
N THR A 102 6.55 2.57 -4.14
CA THR A 102 6.72 2.04 -5.52
C THR A 102 8.15 2.09 -6.05
N TRP A 103 8.41 1.33 -7.12
CA TRP A 103 9.76 1.14 -7.64
C TRP A 103 10.35 2.43 -8.23
N SER A 104 9.70 3.07 -9.21
CA SER A 104 10.23 4.24 -9.92
C SER A 104 9.55 5.57 -9.60
N HIS A 105 8.80 5.67 -8.50
CA HIS A 105 7.99 6.86 -8.15
C HIS A 105 7.05 7.28 -9.30
N SER A 106 6.46 6.32 -10.01
CA SER A 106 5.50 6.61 -11.10
C SER A 106 4.10 6.88 -10.57
N ASP A 107 3.37 7.82 -11.18
CA ASP A 107 1.95 8.03 -10.87
C ASP A 107 1.14 6.80 -11.29
N LEU A 108 0.79 5.99 -10.29
CA LEU A 108 0.07 4.73 -10.47
C LEU A 108 -1.30 4.89 -11.13
N THR A 109 -1.90 6.09 -11.12
CA THR A 109 -3.20 6.32 -11.78
C THR A 109 -3.10 6.39 -13.30
N THR A 110 -1.90 6.63 -13.83
CA THR A 110 -1.59 6.64 -15.28
C THR A 110 -1.24 5.25 -15.83
N LEU A 111 -1.03 4.26 -14.95
CA LEU A 111 -0.52 2.94 -15.28
C LEU A 111 -1.64 1.90 -15.45
N ASN A 112 -1.36 0.86 -16.23
CA ASN A 112 -2.22 -0.33 -16.29
C ASN A 112 -1.97 -1.29 -15.12
N TRP A 113 -2.84 -2.29 -14.97
CA TRP A 113 -2.78 -3.26 -13.86
C TRP A 113 -1.42 -3.94 -13.69
N ASP A 114 -0.81 -4.42 -14.77
CA ASP A 114 0.46 -5.15 -14.74
C ASP A 114 1.64 -4.21 -14.41
N GLN A 115 1.56 -2.95 -14.86
CA GLN A 115 2.52 -1.89 -14.53
C GLN A 115 2.44 -1.50 -13.04
N ILE A 116 1.24 -1.26 -12.51
CA ILE A 116 1.02 -1.04 -11.06
C ILE A 116 1.55 -2.24 -10.27
N HIS A 117 1.31 -3.46 -10.78
CA HIS A 117 1.80 -4.69 -10.15
C HIS A 117 3.32 -4.75 -10.05
N ASN A 118 4.02 -4.47 -11.15
CA ASN A 118 5.48 -4.46 -11.21
C ASN A 118 6.07 -3.38 -10.28
N GLU A 119 5.50 -2.16 -10.32
CA GLU A 119 5.88 -1.03 -9.48
C GLU A 119 5.83 -1.35 -7.98
N MET A 120 4.79 -2.05 -7.52
CA MET A 120 4.67 -2.44 -6.12
C MET A 120 5.52 -3.68 -5.77
N TRP A 121 5.53 -4.67 -6.67
CA TRP A 121 6.18 -5.97 -6.44
C TRP A 121 7.71 -5.88 -6.36
N LEU A 122 8.36 -5.05 -7.18
CA LEU A 122 9.81 -4.95 -7.16
C LEU A 122 10.34 -4.40 -5.81
N VAL A 123 9.59 -3.50 -5.16
CA VAL A 123 9.91 -2.99 -3.80
C VAL A 123 9.66 -4.07 -2.74
N GLU A 124 8.57 -4.83 -2.84
CA GLU A 124 8.31 -5.99 -1.97
C GLU A 124 9.47 -6.99 -2.01
N GLN A 125 9.96 -7.33 -3.21
CA GLN A 125 11.09 -8.24 -3.36
C GLN A 125 12.42 -7.64 -2.87
N ALA A 126 12.59 -6.32 -2.93
CA ALA A 126 13.78 -5.66 -2.37
C ALA A 126 13.76 -5.68 -0.83
N LEU A 127 12.67 -5.25 -0.21
CA LEU A 127 12.53 -5.25 1.26
C LEU A 127 12.60 -6.67 1.83
N TRP A 128 12.01 -7.65 1.15
CA TRP A 128 12.16 -9.07 1.52
C TRP A 128 13.62 -9.53 1.52
N LYS A 129 14.42 -9.16 0.52
CA LYS A 129 15.85 -9.53 0.46
C LYS A 129 16.72 -8.78 1.47
N ILE A 130 16.41 -7.51 1.74
CA ILE A 130 17.27 -6.62 2.55
C ILE A 130 16.98 -6.74 4.05
N VAL A 131 15.70 -6.92 4.45
CA VAL A 131 15.28 -6.98 5.87
C VAL A 131 14.37 -8.17 6.21
N GLY A 132 14.09 -9.07 5.27
CA GLY A 132 13.35 -10.31 5.53
C GLY A 132 11.86 -10.14 5.84
N ARG A 133 11.23 -9.06 5.34
CA ARG A 133 9.81 -8.73 5.59
C ARG A 133 9.16 -8.05 4.39
N TYR A 134 7.83 -8.15 4.30
CA TYR A 134 7.02 -7.36 3.37
C TYR A 134 6.45 -6.10 4.04
N PRO A 135 6.29 -4.99 3.29
CA PRO A 135 5.69 -3.77 3.83
C PRO A 135 4.18 -3.95 4.03
N ALA A 136 3.67 -3.63 5.22
CA ALA A 136 2.23 -3.63 5.53
C ALA A 136 1.50 -2.35 5.06
N PHE A 137 2.25 -1.34 4.63
CA PHE A 137 1.75 -0.07 4.13
C PHE A 137 2.44 0.29 2.81
N MET A 138 1.69 0.93 1.92
CA MET A 138 2.24 1.65 0.77
C MET A 138 1.69 3.06 0.74
N ARG A 139 2.46 4.00 0.19
CA ARG A 139 2.01 5.34 -0.16
C ARG A 139 2.12 5.47 -1.68
N PRO A 140 1.08 5.90 -2.40
CA PRO A 140 1.20 6.18 -3.82
C PRO A 140 2.01 7.46 -4.06
N PRO A 141 2.92 7.49 -5.04
CA PRO A 141 3.55 8.70 -5.54
C PRO A 141 2.54 9.83 -5.77
N TYR A 142 2.91 11.04 -5.38
CA TYR A 142 2.06 12.25 -5.44
C TYR A 142 0.73 12.18 -4.65
N GLY A 143 0.49 11.11 -3.88
CA GLY A 143 -0.79 10.86 -3.23
C GLY A 143 -1.89 10.35 -4.18
N ASN A 144 -1.59 10.10 -5.46
CA ASN A 144 -2.58 9.80 -6.49
C ASN A 144 -2.97 8.31 -6.50
N TYR A 145 -4.26 8.02 -6.33
CA TYR A 145 -4.79 6.65 -6.37
C TYR A 145 -6.15 6.56 -7.08
N ASN A 146 -6.47 5.36 -7.56
CA ASN A 146 -7.76 4.99 -8.12
C ASN A 146 -8.12 3.55 -7.70
N ASP A 147 -9.26 3.02 -8.14
CA ASP A 147 -9.71 1.67 -7.78
C ASP A 147 -8.74 0.54 -8.15
N LEU A 148 -7.91 0.70 -9.20
CA LEU A 148 -6.88 -0.29 -9.55
C LEU A 148 -5.74 -0.27 -8.54
N VAL A 149 -5.31 0.91 -8.09
CA VAL A 149 -4.30 1.07 -7.04
C VAL A 149 -4.80 0.48 -5.71
N LEU A 150 -6.06 0.75 -5.35
CA LEU A 150 -6.66 0.20 -4.13
C LEU A 150 -6.81 -1.33 -4.20
N GLN A 151 -7.19 -1.90 -5.34
CA GLN A 151 -7.27 -3.34 -5.54
C GLN A 151 -5.89 -4.01 -5.55
N ALA A 152 -4.89 -3.40 -6.19
CA ALA A 152 -3.52 -3.89 -6.21
C ALA A 152 -2.90 -3.91 -4.80
N SER A 153 -3.17 -2.88 -3.99
CA SER A 153 -2.77 -2.81 -2.58
C SER A 153 -3.54 -3.83 -1.70
N TYR A 154 -4.84 -4.02 -1.95
CA TYR A 154 -5.67 -4.97 -1.19
C TYR A 154 -5.13 -6.41 -1.25
N ILE A 155 -4.84 -6.91 -2.44
CA ILE A 155 -4.38 -8.30 -2.64
C ILE A 155 -2.96 -8.55 -2.10
N ARG A 156 -2.22 -7.48 -1.75
CA ARG A 156 -0.93 -7.52 -1.07
C ARG A 156 -1.05 -7.48 0.47
N GLY A 157 -2.27 -7.32 0.98
CA GLY A 157 -2.52 -7.06 2.41
C GLY A 157 -2.09 -5.65 2.87
N GLN A 158 -1.78 -4.75 1.93
CA GLN A 158 -1.28 -3.41 2.23
C GLN A 158 -2.44 -2.44 2.48
N ALA A 159 -2.24 -1.55 3.45
CA ALA A 159 -3.05 -0.34 3.59
C ALA A 159 -2.40 0.83 2.82
N VAL A 160 -3.23 1.71 2.28
CA VAL A 160 -2.78 2.91 1.55
C VAL A 160 -2.65 4.06 2.54
N ALA A 161 -1.42 4.51 2.80
CA ALA A 161 -1.12 5.59 3.73
C ALA A 161 -0.96 6.92 2.97
N LEU A 162 -1.80 7.89 3.31
CA LEU A 162 -1.69 9.28 2.84
C LEU A 162 -1.20 10.14 4.02
N TRP A 163 -1.59 11.41 4.03
CA TRP A 163 -1.32 12.39 5.08
C TRP A 163 -2.52 13.33 5.23
N ASP A 164 -2.69 13.89 6.43
CA ASP A 164 -3.65 14.96 6.74
C ASP A 164 -2.97 16.33 6.93
N PHE A 165 -1.62 16.38 6.85
CA PHE A 165 -0.80 17.59 7.00
C PHE A 165 0.54 17.45 6.25
N GLU A 166 1.05 18.55 5.71
CA GLU A 166 2.25 18.56 4.86
C GLU A 166 3.07 19.83 5.10
N TYR A 167 4.39 19.68 5.24
CA TYR A 167 5.35 20.73 4.93
C TYR A 167 6.22 20.24 3.78
N VAL A 168 6.28 21.04 2.71
CA VAL A 168 7.03 20.71 1.49
C VAL A 168 8.52 20.51 1.82
N LEU A 169 9.08 19.40 1.33
CA LEU A 169 10.38 18.78 1.66
C LEU A 169 10.37 17.87 2.91
N ILE A 170 10.10 16.58 2.65
CA ILE A 170 10.63 15.40 3.35
C ILE A 170 10.10 15.13 4.77
N VAL A 171 9.34 16.03 5.40
CA VAL A 171 8.72 15.76 6.72
C VAL A 171 7.20 15.96 6.72
N SER A 172 6.47 14.84 6.61
CA SER A 172 5.12 14.78 7.19
C SER A 172 5.29 14.65 8.70
N TYR A 173 4.95 15.71 9.42
CA TYR A 173 4.98 15.75 10.88
C TYR A 173 3.90 14.86 11.47
N TYR A 174 4.06 14.52 12.76
CA TYR A 174 3.11 13.99 13.76
C TYR A 174 3.65 12.77 14.57
N LEU A 175 3.05 12.33 15.70
CA LEU A 175 3.72 11.44 16.70
C LEU A 175 2.89 10.22 17.17
N TRP A 176 3.33 8.98 16.90
CA TRP A 176 2.82 7.69 17.46
C TRP A 176 1.43 7.10 17.07
N CYS A 177 1.06 7.07 15.79
CA CYS A 177 0.04 6.14 15.28
C CYS A 177 0.30 4.70 15.76
N HIS A 178 -0.66 4.06 16.44
CA HIS A 178 -0.49 2.65 16.84
C HIS A 178 -0.78 1.70 15.66
N PHE A 179 0.20 1.58 14.77
CA PHE A 179 0.18 0.60 13.69
C PHE A 179 0.41 -0.82 14.24
N PRO A 180 -0.24 -1.85 13.65
CA PRO A 180 0.06 -3.22 14.02
C PRO A 180 1.53 -3.55 13.69
N PRO A 181 2.21 -4.40 14.48
CA PRO A 181 3.57 -4.83 14.17
C PRO A 181 3.60 -5.54 12.82
N PHE A 182 4.73 -5.43 12.12
CA PHE A 182 4.93 -6.08 10.82
C PHE A 182 4.51 -7.55 10.84
N PRO A 183 3.73 -8.02 9.85
CA PRO A 183 3.66 -9.45 9.58
C PRO A 183 5.06 -9.98 9.26
N PRO A 184 5.36 -11.25 9.60
CA PRO A 184 6.59 -11.92 9.18
C PRO A 184 6.61 -12.14 7.66
#